data_AF-A0A194SB33-F1
#
_entry.id   AF-A0A194SB33-F1
#
_cell.length_a   1.000
_cell.length_b   1.000
_cell.length_c   1.000
_cell.angle_alpha   90.00
_cell.angle_beta   90.00
_cell.angle_gamma   90.00
#
_symmetry.space_group_name_H-M   'P 1'
#
loop_
_entity.id
_entity.type
_entity.pdbx_description
1 polymer ?
#
loop_
_entity_poly.entity_id
_entity_poly.type
_entity_poly.pdbx_seq_one_letter_code
_entity_poly.pdbx_strand_id
1 'polypeptide(L)'
;MAVDLSIPLDQVIAVKLGSLSLKDDDDTVAFVKDLVQEDSFEPEDRKSAILGLLEADEDEAVSAAVDSLLDDTTAYQDALAEQRRAAEEAAASPPPEEEEPPVKDLTPEQEARRKADFLKKYGYLEDETEAEKAARIEAEQAQVPAKAFVDPRSLSKKQRKKALDGVDLLALPNLNKHHVVEAERKRRTESSSAAQAKRERDLADRKKQKEDAAKKLEDKRKKAQKVERKG
;
A
#
# COMPACT_ATOMS: atom_id res chain seq x y z
N MET A 1 12.99 10.13 -31.49
CA MET A 1 13.16 11.61 -31.45
C MET A 1 12.91 12.04 -30.02
N ALA A 2 13.54 13.10 -29.52
CA ALA A 2 13.19 13.61 -28.18
C ALA A 2 11.76 14.17 -28.26
N VAL A 3 10.85 13.60 -27.47
CA VAL A 3 9.46 14.06 -27.44
C VAL A 3 9.40 15.34 -26.62
N ASP A 4 8.88 16.41 -27.22
CA ASP A 4 8.74 17.70 -26.54
C ASP A 4 7.49 17.67 -25.64
N LEU A 5 7.71 17.41 -24.35
CA LEU A 5 6.68 17.35 -23.31
C LEU A 5 6.09 18.73 -22.96
N SER A 6 6.58 19.83 -23.54
CA SER A 6 6.01 21.16 -23.33
C SER A 6 4.73 21.41 -24.11
N ILE A 7 4.48 20.62 -25.16
CA ILE A 7 3.30 20.71 -26.02
C ILE A 7 2.27 19.72 -25.49
N PRO A 8 1.00 20.14 -25.25
CA PRO A 8 -0.02 19.22 -24.77
C PRO A 8 -0.31 18.13 -25.81
N LEU A 9 -0.61 16.92 -25.34
CA LEU A 9 -0.91 15.75 -26.18
C LEU A 9 -1.97 16.04 -27.26
N ASP A 10 -2.97 16.87 -26.95
CA ASP A 10 -4.05 17.27 -27.86
C ASP A 10 -3.50 17.99 -29.11
N GLN A 11 -2.51 18.86 -28.93
CA GLN A 11 -1.88 19.57 -30.04
C GLN A 11 -0.98 18.64 -30.86
N VAL A 12 -0.33 17.66 -30.22
CA VAL A 12 0.47 16.65 -30.94
C VAL A 12 -0.44 15.82 -31.84
N ILE A 13 -1.58 15.36 -31.32
CA ILE A 13 -2.57 14.59 -32.07
C ILE A 13 -3.15 15.43 -33.22
N ALA A 14 -3.57 16.67 -32.96
CA ALA A 14 -4.13 17.56 -33.98
C ALA A 14 -3.13 17.86 -35.10
N VAL A 15 -1.87 18.18 -34.77
CA VAL A 15 -0.82 18.43 -35.77
C VAL A 15 -0.56 17.19 -36.62
N LYS A 16 -0.59 16.00 -36.03
CA LYS A 16 -0.37 14.74 -36.75
C LYS A 16 -1.55 14.40 -37.65
N LEU A 17 -2.79 14.46 -37.15
CA LEU A 17 -3.99 14.26 -37.97
C LEU A 17 -4.06 15.26 -39.13
N GLY A 18 -3.80 16.54 -38.87
CA GLY A 18 -3.74 17.58 -39.90
C GLY A 18 -2.61 17.36 -40.91
N SER A 19 -1.43 16.90 -40.48
CA SER A 19 -0.32 16.56 -41.40
C SER A 19 -0.65 15.38 -42.31
N LEU A 20 -1.54 14.50 -41.86
CA LEU A 20 -2.02 13.32 -42.57
C LEU A 20 -3.29 13.61 -43.40
N SER A 21 -3.77 14.87 -43.40
CA SER A 21 -5.03 15.27 -44.03
C SER A 21 -6.24 14.46 -43.56
N LEU A 22 -6.17 13.93 -42.34
CA LEU A 22 -7.25 13.22 -41.67
C LEU A 22 -8.09 14.21 -40.86
N LYS A 23 -9.30 13.78 -40.49
CA LYS A 23 -10.22 14.58 -39.67
C LYS A 23 -9.58 14.93 -38.33
N ASP A 24 -9.39 16.22 -38.08
CA ASP A 24 -8.68 16.78 -36.92
C ASP A 24 -9.62 17.59 -36.00
N ASP A 25 -10.93 17.33 -36.07
CA ASP A 25 -11.92 17.97 -35.19
C ASP A 25 -11.62 17.69 -33.70
N ASP A 26 -11.95 18.65 -32.83
CA ASP A 26 -11.72 18.56 -31.37
C ASP A 26 -12.26 17.26 -30.76
N ASP A 27 -13.41 16.76 -31.26
CA ASP A 27 -14.01 15.50 -30.83
C ASP A 27 -13.15 14.28 -31.17
N THR A 28 -12.50 14.30 -32.34
CA THR A 28 -11.61 13.21 -32.79
C THR A 28 -10.30 13.22 -32.02
N VAL A 29 -9.75 14.42 -31.78
CA VAL A 29 -8.55 14.61 -30.96
C VAL A 29 -8.80 14.13 -29.52
N ALA A 30 -9.93 14.51 -28.91
CA ALA A 30 -10.31 14.09 -27.57
C ALA A 30 -10.49 12.57 -27.47
N PHE A 31 -11.17 11.95 -28.46
CA PHE A 31 -11.34 10.50 -28.49
C PHE A 31 -10.00 9.75 -28.57
N VAL A 32 -9.09 10.17 -29.47
CA VAL A 32 -7.77 9.55 -29.60
C VAL A 32 -6.96 9.73 -28.31
N LYS A 33 -7.04 10.90 -27.68
CA LYS A 33 -6.37 11.19 -26.41
C LYS A 33 -6.85 10.24 -25.30
N ASP A 34 -8.16 10.09 -25.13
CA ASP A 34 -8.75 9.22 -24.11
C ASP A 34 -8.37 7.75 -24.37
N LEU A 35 -8.41 7.32 -25.64
CA LEU A 35 -8.03 5.98 -26.06
C LEU A 35 -6.56 5.63 -25.76
N VAL A 36 -5.65 6.60 -25.91
CA VAL A 36 -4.22 6.43 -25.59
C VAL A 36 -3.97 6.44 -24.08
N GLN A 37 -4.76 7.18 -23.31
CA GLN A 37 -4.67 7.21 -21.85
C GLN A 37 -5.26 5.96 -21.17
N GLU A 38 -6.22 5.31 -21.82
CA GLU A 38 -6.79 4.06 -21.36
C GLU A 38 -5.90 2.87 -21.75
N ASP A 39 -5.10 2.36 -20.80
CA ASP A 39 -4.26 1.16 -20.93
C ASP A 39 -5.04 -0.16 -21.15
N SER A 40 -6.37 -0.09 -21.29
CA SER A 40 -7.24 -1.25 -21.41
C SER A 40 -7.31 -1.84 -22.83
N PHE A 41 -6.79 -1.13 -23.84
CA PHE A 41 -6.87 -1.53 -25.24
C PHE A 41 -5.51 -1.97 -25.79
N GLU A 42 -5.52 -3.07 -26.55
CA GLU A 42 -4.36 -3.48 -27.35
C GLU A 42 -4.12 -2.50 -28.51
N PRO A 43 -2.88 -2.34 -29.00
CA PRO A 43 -2.56 -1.37 -30.06
C PRO A 43 -3.37 -1.62 -31.34
N GLU A 44 -3.67 -2.88 -31.67
CA GLU A 44 -4.49 -3.25 -32.83
C GLU A 44 -5.96 -2.83 -32.67
N ASP A 45 -6.51 -2.92 -31.45
CA ASP A 45 -7.87 -2.47 -31.15
C ASP A 45 -7.94 -0.93 -31.19
N ARG A 46 -6.89 -0.25 -30.72
CA ARG A 46 -6.80 1.22 -30.79
C ARG A 46 -6.78 1.69 -32.24
N LYS A 47 -5.98 1.04 -33.08
CA LYS A 47 -5.91 1.31 -34.51
C LYS A 47 -7.27 1.13 -35.18
N SER A 48 -7.93 0.01 -34.90
CA SER A 48 -9.26 -0.31 -35.45
C SER A 48 -10.32 0.71 -35.02
N ALA A 49 -10.28 1.18 -33.77
CA ALA A 49 -11.17 2.21 -33.26
C ALA A 49 -10.95 3.57 -33.94
N ILE A 50 -9.69 3.97 -34.15
CA ILE A 50 -9.34 5.23 -34.81
C ILE A 50 -9.74 5.19 -36.30
N LEU A 51 -9.46 4.08 -36.99
CA LEU A 51 -9.88 3.89 -38.38
C LEU A 51 -11.41 3.95 -38.52
N GLY A 52 -12.14 3.29 -37.62
CA GLY A 52 -13.60 3.34 -37.59
C GLY A 52 -14.15 4.75 -37.34
N LEU A 53 -13.52 5.53 -36.46
CA LEU A 53 -13.91 6.91 -36.18
C LEU A 53 -13.64 7.86 -37.34
N LEU A 54 -12.54 7.64 -38.05
CA LEU A 54 -12.17 8.46 -39.21
C LEU A 54 -13.04 8.16 -40.44
N GLU A 55 -13.91 7.14 -40.37
CA GLU A 55 -14.68 6.60 -41.50
C GLU A 55 -13.79 6.36 -42.73
N ALA A 56 -12.51 6.10 -42.49
CA ALA A 56 -11.52 5.97 -43.54
C ALA A 56 -11.53 4.53 -44.04
N ASP A 57 -11.50 4.39 -45.37
CA ASP A 57 -11.23 3.08 -45.97
C ASP A 57 -9.87 2.57 -45.46
N GLU A 58 -9.74 1.26 -45.29
CA GLU A 58 -8.49 0.58 -44.90
C GLU A 58 -7.46 0.65 -46.04
N ASP A 59 -7.10 1.86 -46.45
CA ASP A 59 -5.98 2.12 -47.34
C ASP A 59 -4.68 1.95 -46.54
N GLU A 60 -3.69 1.32 -47.17
CA GLU A 60 -2.41 0.98 -46.55
C GLU A 60 -1.67 2.25 -46.09
N ALA A 61 -1.90 3.38 -46.78
CA ALA A 61 -1.38 4.69 -46.40
C ALA A 61 -2.02 5.25 -45.12
N VAL A 62 -3.34 5.09 -44.94
CA VAL A 62 -4.05 5.59 -43.74
C VAL A 62 -3.74 4.69 -42.54
N SER A 63 -3.68 3.38 -42.77
CA SER A 63 -3.29 2.39 -41.77
C SER A 63 -1.90 2.69 -41.19
N ALA A 64 -0.89 2.93 -42.05
CA ALA A 64 0.46 3.29 -41.62
C ALA A 64 0.53 4.67 -40.92
N ALA A 65 -0.34 5.59 -41.32
CA ALA A 65 -0.44 6.91 -40.71
C ALA A 65 -1.01 6.87 -39.29
N VAL A 66 -2.03 6.03 -39.05
CA VAL A 66 -2.59 5.78 -37.72
C VAL A 66 -1.57 5.04 -36.84
N ASP A 67 -0.82 4.09 -37.38
CA ASP A 67 0.27 3.42 -36.65
C ASP A 67 1.32 4.44 -36.19
N SER A 68 1.77 5.32 -37.08
CA SER A 68 2.72 6.38 -36.73
C SER A 68 2.17 7.34 -35.67
N LEU A 69 0.87 7.63 -35.69
CA LEU A 69 0.21 8.45 -34.67
C LEU A 69 0.21 7.74 -33.30
N LEU A 70 -0.08 6.45 -33.27
CA LEU A 70 -0.06 5.64 -32.04
C LEU A 70 1.35 5.52 -31.46
N ASP A 71 2.36 5.31 -32.30
CA ASP A 71 3.76 5.27 -31.86
C ASP A 71 4.21 6.59 -31.22
N ASP A 72 3.86 7.73 -31.83
CA ASP A 72 4.25 9.04 -31.31
C ASP A 72 3.50 9.40 -30.01
N THR A 73 2.23 9.03 -29.91
CA THR A 73 1.40 9.31 -28.72
C THR A 73 1.74 8.39 -27.55
N THR A 74 2.10 7.13 -27.80
CA THR A 74 2.61 6.21 -26.77
C THR A 74 3.99 6.64 -26.28
N ALA A 75 4.92 7.01 -27.19
CA ALA A 75 6.21 7.56 -26.82
C ALA A 75 6.09 8.85 -25.97
N TYR A 76 5.08 9.68 -26.24
CA TYR A 76 4.78 10.86 -25.42
C TYR A 76 4.35 10.47 -23.99
N GLN A 77 3.47 9.48 -23.84
CA GLN A 77 3.05 9.00 -22.52
C GLN A 77 4.20 8.38 -21.74
N ASP A 78 5.03 7.57 -22.40
CA ASP A 78 6.21 6.96 -21.78
C ASP A 78 7.21 8.01 -21.31
N ALA A 79 7.50 9.02 -22.13
CA ALA A 79 8.38 10.12 -21.75
C ALA A 79 7.82 10.92 -20.56
N LEU A 80 6.50 11.10 -20.47
CA LEU A 80 5.83 11.76 -19.35
C LEU A 80 5.94 10.89 -18.08
N ALA A 81 5.74 9.58 -18.19
CA ALA A 81 5.91 8.64 -17.09
C ALA A 81 7.36 8.59 -16.59
N GLU A 82 8.35 8.60 -17.50
CA GLU A 82 9.77 8.67 -17.16
C GLU A 82 10.12 9.99 -16.47
N GLN A 83 9.61 11.13 -16.95
CA GLN A 83 9.82 12.42 -16.30
C GLN A 83 9.23 12.45 -14.88
N ARG A 84 8.07 11.83 -14.67
CA ARG A 84 7.47 11.67 -13.33
C ARG A 84 8.32 10.80 -12.43
N ARG A 85 8.82 9.66 -12.94
CA ARG A 85 9.73 8.78 -12.18
C ARG A 85 11.04 9.49 -11.85
N ALA A 86 11.63 10.21 -12.79
CA ALA A 86 12.86 10.98 -12.57
C ALA A 86 12.64 12.13 -11.57
N ALA A 87 11.48 12.80 -11.60
CA ALA A 87 11.12 13.82 -10.62
C ALA A 87 10.87 13.22 -9.22
N GLU A 88 10.27 12.03 -9.13
CA GLU A 88 10.10 11.31 -7.87
C GLU A 88 11.43 10.81 -7.32
N GLU A 89 12.35 10.31 -8.16
CA GLU A 89 13.69 9.91 -7.77
C GLU A 89 14.57 11.11 -7.37
N ALA A 90 14.39 12.26 -8.02
CA ALA A 90 15.02 13.53 -7.65
C ALA A 90 14.44 14.11 -6.34
N ALA A 91 13.15 13.92 -6.07
CA ALA A 91 12.51 14.32 -4.81
C ALA A 91 12.79 13.34 -3.66
N ALA A 92 13.03 12.06 -3.96
CA ALA A 92 13.41 11.02 -3.02
C ALA A 92 14.93 11.00 -2.75
N SER A 93 15.73 11.62 -3.60
CA SER A 93 17.13 11.89 -3.30
C SER A 93 17.20 12.91 -2.17
N PRO A 94 17.80 12.57 -1.01
CA PRO A 94 18.05 13.55 0.03
C PRO A 94 18.90 14.69 -0.56
N PRO A 95 18.70 15.95 -0.11
CA PRO A 95 19.45 17.08 -0.63
C PRO A 95 20.96 16.78 -0.54
N PRO A 96 21.76 17.21 -1.52
CA PRO A 96 23.21 17.01 -1.47
C PRO A 96 23.70 17.57 -0.14
N GLU A 97 24.37 16.74 0.66
CA GLU A 97 25.02 17.19 1.88
C GLU A 97 25.96 18.32 1.49
N GLU A 98 25.57 19.56 1.80
CA GLU A 98 26.49 20.68 1.81
C GLU A 98 27.58 20.29 2.80
N GLU A 99 28.76 19.93 2.27
CA GLU A 99 29.95 19.62 3.05
C GLU A 99 30.35 20.88 3.83
N GLU A 100 29.76 21.07 5.00
CA GLU A 100 30.29 22.04 5.97
C GLU A 100 31.65 21.55 6.48
N PRO A 101 32.66 22.43 6.53
CA PRO A 101 34.03 22.05 6.86
C PRO A 101 34.12 21.44 8.27
N PRO A 102 35.14 20.60 8.54
CA PRO A 102 35.22 19.79 9.75
C PRO A 102 35.37 20.70 10.98
N VAL A 103 34.26 20.95 11.68
CA VAL A 103 34.28 21.63 12.97
C VAL A 103 34.74 20.63 14.02
N LYS A 104 35.94 20.90 14.55
CA LYS A 104 36.57 20.24 15.69
C LYS A 104 35.55 20.05 16.83
N ASP A 105 35.45 18.81 17.30
CA ASP A 105 34.83 18.34 18.55
C ASP A 105 33.58 19.12 19.00
N LEU A 106 32.40 18.64 18.59
CA LEU A 106 31.12 19.18 19.06
C LEU A 106 31.04 19.09 20.59
N THR A 107 30.60 20.17 21.22
CA THR A 107 30.35 20.18 22.66
C THR A 107 29.25 19.16 23.02
N PRO A 108 29.24 18.59 24.24
CA PRO A 108 28.28 17.53 24.60
C PRO A 108 26.81 17.97 24.46
N GLU A 109 26.52 19.26 24.54
CA GLU A 109 25.18 19.81 24.31
C GLU A 109 24.77 19.79 22.83
N GLN A 110 25.72 20.01 21.91
CA GLN A 110 25.45 19.95 20.48
C GLN A 110 25.31 18.51 20.00
N GLU A 111 26.09 17.58 20.56
CA GLU A 111 25.87 16.15 20.33
C GLU A 111 24.52 15.67 20.86
N ALA A 112 24.06 16.18 22.01
CA ALA A 112 22.74 15.84 22.54
C ALA A 112 21.62 16.34 21.62
N ARG A 113 21.76 17.54 21.04
CA ARG A 113 20.82 18.05 20.03
C ARG A 113 20.86 17.23 18.74
N ARG A 114 22.05 16.90 18.24
CA ARG A 114 22.21 16.07 17.04
C ARG A 114 21.63 14.68 17.26
N LYS A 115 21.88 14.06 18.43
CA LYS A 115 21.29 12.78 18.84
C LYS A 115 19.77 12.88 18.98
N ALA A 116 19.23 13.96 19.55
CA ALA A 116 17.80 14.19 19.64
C ALA A 116 17.16 14.39 18.25
N ASP A 117 17.83 15.08 17.34
CA ASP A 117 17.34 15.29 15.98
C ASP A 117 17.46 14.02 15.14
N PHE A 118 18.50 13.20 15.34
CA PHE A 118 18.58 11.85 14.76
C PHE A 118 17.53 10.91 15.35
N LEU A 119 17.22 11.00 16.65
CA LEU A 119 16.15 10.24 17.27
C LEU A 119 14.77 10.69 16.77
N LYS A 120 14.57 11.97 16.44
CA LYS A 120 13.36 12.44 15.77
C LYS A 120 13.30 12.02 14.31
N LYS A 121 14.41 12.05 13.58
CA LYS A 121 14.44 11.70 12.15
C LYS A 121 14.37 10.20 11.89
N TYR A 122 14.93 9.38 12.78
CA TYR A 122 15.10 7.93 12.58
C TYR A 122 14.67 7.07 13.78
N GLY A 123 14.40 7.66 14.94
CA GLY A 123 13.96 6.93 16.14
C GLY A 123 12.50 6.49 16.13
N TYR A 124 11.75 6.80 15.07
CA TYR A 124 10.40 6.26 14.85
C TYR A 124 10.38 4.75 14.55
N LEU A 125 11.53 4.06 14.47
CA LEU A 125 11.55 2.63 14.16
C LEU A 125 11.51 1.68 15.37
N GLU A 126 11.88 2.11 16.58
CA GLU A 126 11.99 1.16 17.72
C GLU A 126 10.96 1.37 18.86
N ASP A 127 10.38 2.57 19.01
CA ASP A 127 9.45 2.88 20.13
C ASP A 127 8.06 3.39 19.70
N GLU A 128 7.61 3.19 18.46
CA GLU A 128 6.16 3.17 18.23
C GLU A 128 5.62 1.88 18.87
N THR A 129 5.34 1.97 20.17
CA THR A 129 4.67 0.90 20.91
C THR A 129 3.40 0.51 20.15
N GLU A 130 3.05 -0.77 20.15
CA GLU A 130 1.83 -1.27 19.49
C GLU A 130 0.58 -0.48 19.92
N ALA A 131 0.62 0.16 21.09
CA ALA A 131 -0.39 1.05 21.64
C ALA A 131 -0.51 2.38 20.87
N GLU A 132 0.57 3.01 20.44
CA GLU A 132 0.53 4.25 19.66
C GLU A 132 0.14 4.00 18.20
N LYS A 133 0.57 2.88 17.62
CA LYS A 133 0.05 2.40 16.32
C LYS A 133 -1.45 2.10 16.40
N ALA A 134 -1.91 1.45 17.47
CA ALA A 134 -3.32 1.20 17.70
C ALA A 134 -4.11 2.51 17.89
N ALA A 135 -3.59 3.47 18.65
CA ALA A 135 -4.22 4.77 18.89
C ALA A 135 -4.32 5.62 17.62
N ARG A 136 -3.32 5.56 16.73
CA ARG A 136 -3.38 6.25 15.43
C ARG A 136 -4.38 5.60 14.49
N ILE A 137 -4.43 4.26 14.43
CA ILE A 137 -5.43 3.52 13.65
C ILE A 137 -6.84 3.78 14.20
N GLU A 138 -7.00 3.86 15.53
CA GLU A 138 -8.27 4.17 16.18
C GLU A 138 -8.69 5.63 15.94
N ALA A 139 -7.75 6.59 15.97
CA ALA A 139 -8.02 7.99 15.65
C ALA A 139 -8.37 8.19 14.16
N GLU A 140 -7.73 7.44 13.26
CA GLU A 140 -8.05 7.44 11.83
C GLU A 140 -9.40 6.77 11.55
N GLN A 141 -9.72 5.68 12.25
CA GLN A 141 -11.05 5.05 12.21
C GLN A 141 -12.15 5.91 12.86
N ALA A 142 -11.82 6.76 13.84
CA ALA A 142 -12.76 7.68 14.48
C ALA A 142 -13.07 8.92 13.63
N GLN A 143 -12.18 9.29 12.71
CA GLN A 143 -12.42 10.35 11.72
C GLN A 143 -13.26 9.88 10.54
N VAL A 144 -13.28 8.57 10.25
CA VAL A 144 -14.27 7.99 9.34
C VAL A 144 -15.63 8.03 10.04
N PRO A 145 -16.64 8.73 9.50
CA PRO A 145 -17.93 8.85 10.17
C PRO A 145 -18.49 7.46 10.45
N ALA A 146 -18.79 7.20 11.73
CA ALA A 146 -19.33 5.94 12.26
C ALA A 146 -20.76 5.62 11.78
N LYS A 147 -21.06 5.87 10.51
CA LYS A 147 -22.05 5.06 9.81
C LYS A 147 -21.41 3.68 9.73
N ALA A 148 -21.73 2.85 10.72
CA ALA A 148 -21.33 1.46 10.80
C ALA A 148 -21.22 0.90 9.38
N PHE A 149 -20.02 0.56 8.98
CA PHE A 149 -19.75 -0.03 7.68
C PHE A 149 -20.39 -1.42 7.70
N VAL A 150 -21.69 -1.45 7.40
CA VAL A 150 -22.49 -2.67 7.45
C VAL A 150 -22.17 -3.45 6.19
N ASP A 151 -21.60 -4.65 6.35
CA ASP A 151 -21.36 -5.56 5.24
C ASP A 151 -22.66 -5.72 4.43
N PRO A 152 -22.70 -5.32 3.14
CA PRO A 152 -23.91 -5.39 2.33
C PRO A 152 -24.46 -6.82 2.21
N ARG A 153 -23.65 -7.86 2.44
CA ARG A 153 -24.11 -9.26 2.43
C ARG A 153 -25.01 -9.60 3.62
N SER A 154 -24.92 -8.84 4.71
CA SER A 154 -25.77 -8.96 5.90
C SER A 154 -27.14 -8.26 5.76
N LEU A 155 -27.31 -7.42 4.73
CA LEU A 155 -28.51 -6.61 4.51
C LEU A 155 -29.50 -7.23 3.53
N SER A 156 -30.81 -6.99 3.75
CA SER A 156 -31.85 -7.40 2.80
C SER A 156 -31.69 -6.68 1.45
N LYS A 157 -32.22 -7.26 0.37
CA LYS A 157 -32.06 -6.75 -1.01
C LYS A 157 -32.51 -5.29 -1.16
N LYS A 158 -33.57 -4.89 -0.45
CA LYS A 158 -34.09 -3.51 -0.42
C LYS A 158 -33.20 -2.56 0.37
N GLN A 159 -32.61 -3.02 1.48
CA GLN A 159 -31.69 -2.23 2.29
C GLN A 159 -30.34 -2.02 1.60
N ARG A 160 -29.82 -3.03 0.88
CA ARG A 160 -28.63 -2.90 0.03
C ARG A 160 -28.79 -1.81 -1.03
N LYS A 161 -29.92 -1.81 -1.75
CA LYS A 161 -30.16 -0.80 -2.79
C LYS A 161 -30.21 0.62 -2.19
N LYS A 162 -30.86 0.79 -1.04
CA LYS A 162 -30.93 2.07 -0.34
C LYS A 162 -29.60 2.52 0.28
N ALA A 163 -28.74 1.56 0.64
CA ALA A 163 -27.41 1.83 1.19
C ALA A 163 -26.36 2.13 0.10
N LEU A 164 -26.57 1.68 -1.14
CA LEU A 164 -25.73 2.05 -2.29
C LEU A 164 -26.19 3.33 -3.00
N ASP A 165 -27.44 3.77 -2.78
CA ASP A 165 -27.99 4.96 -3.45
C ASP A 165 -27.28 6.24 -2.95
N GLY A 166 -26.60 6.94 -3.86
CA GLY A 166 -25.83 8.15 -3.55
C GLY A 166 -24.50 7.90 -2.82
N VAL A 167 -24.02 6.66 -2.76
CA VAL A 167 -22.70 6.32 -2.21
C VAL A 167 -21.69 6.19 -3.34
N ASP A 168 -20.61 6.97 -3.25
CA ASP A 168 -19.48 6.88 -4.17
C ASP A 168 -18.77 5.54 -3.97
N LEU A 169 -18.89 4.66 -4.97
CA LEU A 169 -18.34 3.30 -4.96
C LEU A 169 -16.81 3.27 -4.99
N LEU A 170 -16.17 4.34 -5.49
CA LEU A 170 -14.71 4.46 -5.58
C LEU A 170 -14.10 4.93 -4.25
N ALA A 171 -14.85 5.70 -3.46
CA ALA A 171 -14.47 6.11 -2.11
C ALA A 171 -14.74 5.02 -1.06
N LEU A 172 -15.38 3.89 -1.44
CA LEU A 172 -15.65 2.80 -0.51
C LEU A 172 -14.35 2.07 -0.12
N PRO A 173 -14.15 1.77 1.17
CA PRO A 173 -13.04 0.95 1.62
C PRO A 173 -13.05 -0.42 0.92
N ASN A 174 -11.87 -0.87 0.47
CA ASN A 174 -11.72 -2.20 -0.12
C ASN A 174 -12.01 -3.29 0.94
N LEU A 175 -13.19 -3.90 0.83
CA LEU A 175 -13.66 -4.99 1.67
C LEU A 175 -12.69 -6.18 1.72
N ASN A 176 -12.06 -6.52 0.58
CA ASN A 176 -11.11 -7.62 0.52
C ASN A 176 -9.89 -7.33 1.38
N LYS A 177 -9.40 -6.08 1.37
CA LYS A 177 -8.28 -5.67 2.23
C LYS A 177 -8.64 -5.81 3.72
N HIS A 178 -9.84 -5.40 4.12
CA HIS A 178 -10.28 -5.52 5.51
C HIS A 178 -10.42 -6.99 5.95
N HIS A 179 -11.01 -7.84 5.12
CA HIS A 179 -11.13 -9.28 5.42
C HIS A 179 -9.76 -9.97 5.53
N VAL A 180 -8.81 -9.61 4.67
CA VAL A 180 -7.43 -10.16 4.74
C VAL A 180 -6.74 -9.72 6.03
N VAL A 181 -6.85 -8.43 6.40
CA VAL A 181 -6.28 -7.90 7.65
C VAL A 181 -6.92 -8.55 8.89
N GLU A 182 -8.24 -8.73 8.90
CA GLU A 182 -8.94 -9.42 9.98
C GLU A 182 -8.56 -10.89 10.09
N ALA A 183 -8.44 -11.60 8.96
CA ALA A 183 -8.00 -12.98 8.93
C ALA A 183 -6.57 -13.13 9.46
N GLU A 184 -5.68 -12.21 9.08
CA GLU A 184 -4.31 -12.19 9.58
C GLU A 184 -4.26 -11.88 11.09
N ARG A 185 -5.04 -10.92 11.57
CA ARG A 185 -5.16 -10.62 13.01
C ARG A 185 -5.66 -11.83 13.79
N LYS A 186 -6.70 -12.52 13.31
CA LYS A 186 -7.20 -13.77 13.92
C LYS A 186 -6.12 -14.85 13.97
N ARG A 187 -5.37 -15.03 12.87
CA ARG A 187 -4.26 -16.00 12.84
C ARG A 187 -3.16 -15.68 13.85
N ARG A 188 -2.83 -14.39 14.05
CA ARG A 188 -1.86 -13.94 15.05
C ARG A 188 -2.36 -14.11 16.48
N THR A 189 -3.64 -13.84 16.76
CA THR A 189 -4.21 -14.05 18.11
C THR A 189 -4.34 -15.53 18.45
N GLU A 190 -4.71 -16.37 17.48
CA GLU A 190 -4.75 -17.84 17.64
C GLU A 190 -3.36 -18.42 17.89
N SER A 191 -2.33 -17.96 17.16
CA SER A 191 -0.96 -18.44 17.40
C SER A 191 -0.40 -17.99 18.75
N SER A 192 -0.67 -16.74 19.16
CA SER A 192 -0.28 -16.21 20.45
C SER A 192 -0.97 -16.93 21.61
N SER A 193 -2.29 -17.13 21.53
CA SER A 193 -3.06 -17.85 22.56
C SER A 193 -2.67 -19.32 22.65
N ALA A 194 -2.39 -20.00 21.53
CA ALA A 194 -1.86 -21.36 21.53
C ALA A 194 -0.48 -21.45 22.21
N ALA A 195 0.39 -20.47 21.97
CA ALA A 195 1.70 -20.39 22.61
C ALA A 195 1.58 -20.12 24.13
N GLN A 196 0.66 -19.24 24.54
CA GLN A 196 0.37 -18.97 25.95
C GLN A 196 -0.19 -20.22 26.65
N ALA A 197 -1.16 -20.91 26.03
CA ALA A 197 -1.73 -22.14 26.57
C ALA A 197 -0.67 -23.24 26.75
N LYS A 198 0.30 -23.35 25.83
CA LYS A 198 1.43 -24.27 25.99
C LYS A 198 2.32 -23.89 27.18
N ARG A 199 2.69 -22.61 27.30
CA ARG A 199 3.47 -22.11 28.44
C ARG A 199 2.77 -22.34 29.77
N GLU A 200 1.46 -22.12 29.84
CA GLU A 200 0.67 -22.35 31.05
C GLU A 200 0.62 -23.82 31.44
N ARG A 201 0.47 -24.74 30.47
CA ARG A 201 0.56 -26.19 30.72
C ARG A 201 1.93 -26.60 31.24
N ASP A 202 3.00 -26.15 30.60
CA ASP A 202 4.38 -26.46 31.01
C ASP A 202 4.67 -25.94 32.43
N LEU A 203 4.16 -24.75 32.78
CA LEU A 203 4.27 -24.20 34.13
C LEU A 203 3.46 -24.99 35.16
N ALA A 204 2.25 -25.42 34.82
CA ALA A 204 1.41 -26.25 35.68
C ALA A 204 2.07 -27.62 35.96
N ASP A 205 2.61 -28.27 34.92
CA ASP A 205 3.32 -29.53 35.05
C ASP A 205 4.58 -29.39 35.91
N ARG A 206 5.34 -28.31 35.73
CA ARG A 206 6.51 -28.02 36.56
C ARG A 206 6.15 -27.78 38.03
N LYS A 207 5.03 -27.09 38.30
CA LYS A 207 4.53 -26.90 39.67
C LYS A 207 4.14 -28.24 40.30
N LYS A 208 3.42 -29.08 39.57
CA LYS A 208 3.03 -30.43 40.02
C LYS A 208 4.24 -31.30 40.35
N GLN A 209 5.27 -31.31 39.51
CA GLN A 209 6.52 -32.03 39.78
C GLN A 209 7.21 -31.55 41.05
N LYS A 210 7.24 -30.22 41.30
CA LYS A 210 7.81 -29.65 42.53
C LYS A 210 7.00 -30.06 43.77
N GLU A 211 5.68 -30.02 43.71
CA GLU A 211 4.80 -30.42 44.81
C GLU A 211 4.94 -31.92 45.13
N ASP A 212 4.97 -32.78 44.11
CA ASP A 212 5.16 -34.22 44.30
C ASP A 212 6.55 -34.54 44.89
N ALA A 213 7.59 -33.80 44.49
CA ALA A 213 8.92 -33.92 45.08
C ALA A 213 8.94 -33.45 46.55
N ALA A 214 8.29 -32.32 46.85
CA ALA A 214 8.18 -31.79 48.21
C ALA A 214 7.43 -32.77 49.13
N LYS A 215 6.28 -33.31 48.69
CA LYS A 215 5.52 -34.33 49.42
C LYS A 215 6.35 -35.58 49.70
N LYS A 216 7.10 -36.08 48.71
CA LYS A 216 8.00 -37.23 48.89
C LYS A 216 9.10 -36.94 49.92
N LEU A 217 9.65 -35.72 49.95
CA LEU A 217 10.65 -35.33 50.96
C LEU A 217 10.04 -35.23 52.36
N GLU A 218 8.84 -34.66 52.48
CA GLU A 218 8.12 -34.61 53.75
C GLU A 218 7.78 -36.00 54.28
N ASP A 219 7.31 -36.91 53.43
CA ASP A 219 7.03 -38.29 53.82
C ASP A 219 8.29 -39.04 54.26
N LYS A 220 9.43 -38.80 53.58
CA LYS A 220 10.74 -39.32 54.02
C LYS A 220 11.13 -38.76 55.39
N ARG A 221 10.99 -37.45 55.61
CA ARG A 221 11.27 -36.81 56.91
C ARG A 221 10.37 -37.37 58.02
N LYS A 222 9.07 -37.52 57.77
CA LYS A 222 8.12 -38.12 58.72
C LYS A 222 8.45 -39.58 59.02
N LYS A 223 8.86 -40.37 58.02
CA LYS A 223 9.31 -41.75 58.21
C LYS A 223 10.59 -41.82 59.03
N ALA A 224 11.60 -41.01 58.72
CA ALA A 224 12.85 -40.93 59.48
C ALA A 224 12.59 -40.56 60.95
N GLN A 225 11.78 -39.53 61.20
CA GLN A 225 11.41 -39.11 62.55
C GLN A 225 10.64 -40.19 63.34
N LYS A 226 9.87 -41.06 62.66
CA LYS A 226 9.21 -42.21 63.31
C LYS A 226 10.18 -43.34 63.66
N VAL A 227 11.24 -43.54 62.87
CA VAL A 227 12.27 -44.55 63.14
C VAL A 227 13.13 -44.12 64.33
N GLU A 228 13.53 -42.85 64.41
CA GLU A 228 14.27 -42.31 65.55
C GLU A 228 13.49 -42.32 66.88
N ARG A 229 12.15 -42.34 66.83
CA ARG A 229 11.31 -42.49 68.04
C ARG A 229 11.11 -43.93 68.48
N LYS A 230 11.47 -44.91 67.65
CA LYS A 230 11.30 -46.35 67.91
C LYS A 230 12.61 -47.07 68.23
N GLY A 231 13.76 -46.48 67.89
CA GLY A 231 15.08 -46.89 68.42
C GLY A 231 15.34 -46.23 69.75
#